data_AF-A0A7V9UB33-F1
#
_entry.id   AF-A0A7V9UB33-F1
#
_cell.length_a   1.000
_cell.length_b   1.000
_cell.length_c   1.000
_cell.angle_alpha   90.00
_cell.angle_beta   90.00
_cell.angle_gamma   90.00
#
_symmetry.space_group_name_H-M   'P 1'
#
loop_
_entity.id
_entity.type
_entity.pdbx_description
1 polymer ?
#
loop_
_entity_poly.entity_id
_entity_poly.type
_entity_poly.pdbx_seq_one_letter_code
_entity_poly.pdbx_strand_id
1 'polypeptide(L)'
;MQVLGLTRSRTILALMLVVSLISVMFIGNAPDASALALSQCNGTDNVGGQAVECHYTVTNNINGAQTSSTVTITECHGAANAAPTCTTVTTTSNELVTSVNQCNGSGNGGGGTVTCSVDVINNITGTVTPTPATVNQCNTAGEGGGTAPTTACDPFPATTSGATVTQCNDSGNGGGGTTRVKCTVDSGSTTTSVLTVTVNQCNGSGNGGGGTVTCSTSLTDNITAGPSPSPTPSATPSATPPAPTPTATPTATPPDPPDPSPTPGPGNGGGPGNGGGGNGGGGNGGGGNGGAG
;
A
#
# COMPACT_ATOMS: atom_id res chain seq x y z
N MET A 1 -39.77 -67.02 -0.95
CA MET A 1 -38.35 -67.41 -1.11
C MET A 1 -37.53 -66.13 -1.09
N GLN A 2 -36.83 -65.89 0.02
CA GLN A 2 -35.80 -64.86 0.15
C GLN A 2 -34.58 -65.27 -0.68
N VAL A 3 -33.93 -64.33 -1.36
CA VAL A 3 -32.47 -64.15 -1.28
C VAL A 3 -32.15 -62.65 -1.38
N LEU A 4 -31.59 -62.14 -0.29
CA LEU A 4 -30.89 -60.87 -0.13
C LEU A 4 -29.61 -60.83 -0.99
N GLY A 5 -29.30 -59.67 -1.57
CA GLY A 5 -28.02 -59.41 -2.23
C GLY A 5 -27.57 -57.97 -2.05
N LEU A 6 -27.33 -57.57 -0.80
CA LEU A 6 -26.76 -56.27 -0.42
C LEU A 6 -25.23 -56.35 -0.53
N THR A 7 -24.63 -55.84 -1.62
CA THR A 7 -23.18 -55.64 -1.70
C THR A 7 -22.81 -54.19 -1.48
N ARG A 8 -22.27 -53.96 -0.27
CA ARG A 8 -21.51 -52.80 0.17
C ARG A 8 -20.45 -52.40 -0.87
N SER A 9 -20.43 -51.12 -1.28
CA SER A 9 -19.18 -50.46 -1.65
C SER A 9 -18.99 -49.25 -0.75
N ARG A 10 -18.08 -49.42 0.20
CA ARG A 10 -17.64 -48.44 1.19
C ARG A 10 -16.41 -47.71 0.62
N THR A 11 -16.29 -46.43 1.01
CA THR A 11 -15.05 -45.66 1.23
C THR A 11 -14.14 -45.35 0.03
N ILE A 12 -14.26 -44.12 -0.50
CA ILE A 12 -13.10 -43.21 -0.63
C ILE A 12 -13.55 -41.83 -0.16
N LEU A 13 -13.32 -41.57 1.14
CA LEU A 13 -13.33 -40.25 1.74
C LEU A 13 -11.95 -39.65 1.44
N ALA A 14 -11.81 -38.92 0.33
CA ALA A 14 -10.59 -38.17 0.05
C ALA A 14 -10.68 -36.82 0.78
N LEU A 15 -10.26 -36.85 2.05
CA LEU A 15 -10.00 -35.67 2.88
C LEU A 15 -8.76 -34.94 2.30
N MET A 16 -8.96 -34.08 1.31
CA MET A 16 -7.96 -33.08 0.91
C MET A 16 -8.11 -31.85 1.81
N LEU A 17 -7.77 -32.02 3.09
CA LEU A 17 -7.49 -30.89 3.98
C LEU A 17 -6.07 -30.43 3.65
N VAL A 18 -5.92 -29.63 2.60
CA VAL A 18 -4.71 -28.81 2.42
C VAL A 18 -4.83 -27.69 3.43
N VAL A 19 -4.33 -27.93 4.65
CA VAL A 19 -4.00 -26.84 5.58
C VAL A 19 -2.85 -26.09 4.93
N SER A 20 -3.16 -25.05 4.16
CA SER A 20 -2.16 -24.11 3.70
C SER A 20 -1.56 -23.46 4.94
N LEU A 21 -0.31 -23.81 5.23
CA LEU A 21 0.47 -23.30 6.35
C LEU A 21 0.61 -21.79 6.18
N ILE A 22 -0.18 -21.03 6.93
CA ILE A 22 0.02 -19.61 7.16
C ILE A 22 1.41 -19.48 7.80
N SER A 23 2.41 -19.12 7.00
CA SER A 23 3.78 -18.89 7.45
C SER A 23 3.86 -17.49 8.06
N VAL A 24 3.36 -17.32 9.28
CA VAL A 24 3.67 -16.12 10.08
C VAL A 24 5.00 -16.40 10.79
N MET A 25 6.12 -16.05 10.15
CA MET A 25 7.41 -16.03 10.85
C MET A 25 7.52 -14.73 11.67
N PHE A 26 7.35 -14.85 12.98
CA PHE A 26 7.71 -13.81 13.95
C PHE A 26 9.21 -13.92 14.30
N ILE A 27 9.99 -12.88 14.00
CA ILE A 27 11.29 -12.64 14.64
C ILE A 27 11.21 -11.26 15.28
N GLY A 28 11.12 -11.23 16.61
CA GLY A 28 11.04 -9.99 17.38
C GLY A 28 12.39 -9.29 17.51
N ASN A 29 12.40 -7.98 17.28
CA ASN A 29 13.26 -6.95 17.88
C ASN A 29 12.50 -5.60 17.86
N ALA A 30 12.95 -4.63 18.67
CA ALA A 30 12.31 -3.38 19.16
C ALA A 30 11.64 -2.41 18.11
N PRO A 31 10.86 -1.38 18.53
CA PRO A 31 9.76 -0.81 17.76
C PRO A 31 10.22 0.26 16.76
N ASP A 32 10.53 -0.16 15.55
CA ASP A 32 10.02 0.53 14.39
C ASP A 32 8.59 0.02 14.15
N ALA A 33 7.66 0.87 13.70
CA ALA A 33 6.33 0.39 13.31
C ALA A 33 6.49 -0.52 12.10
N SER A 34 6.70 -1.82 12.34
CA SER A 34 6.81 -2.81 11.29
C SER A 34 5.50 -2.84 10.52
N ALA A 35 5.63 -2.88 9.20
CA ALA A 35 4.52 -2.84 8.27
C ALA A 35 4.14 -4.28 7.91
N LEU A 36 2.89 -4.67 8.19
CA LEU A 36 2.36 -5.97 7.85
C LEU A 36 1.78 -5.96 6.43
N ALA A 37 2.25 -6.87 5.60
CA ALA A 37 1.71 -7.14 4.27
C ALA A 37 0.88 -8.43 4.31
N LEU A 38 -0.36 -8.36 3.83
CA LEU A 38 -1.28 -9.48 3.79
C LEU A 38 -1.36 -10.04 2.37
N SER A 39 -1.35 -11.38 2.23
CA SER A 39 -1.51 -12.04 0.94
C SER A 39 -2.30 -13.33 1.08
N GLN A 40 -3.40 -13.48 0.34
CA GLN A 40 -4.26 -14.67 0.39
C GLN A 40 -4.98 -14.93 -0.92
N CYS A 41 -5.34 -16.19 -1.13
CA CYS A 41 -6.13 -16.64 -2.28
C CYS A 41 -5.51 -16.28 -3.62
N ASN A 42 -4.20 -16.00 -3.68
CA ASN A 42 -3.51 -15.72 -4.92
C ASN A 42 -3.18 -17.04 -5.64
N GLY A 43 -3.47 -17.12 -6.93
CA GLY A 43 -3.12 -18.26 -7.77
C GLY A 43 -3.91 -19.55 -7.50
N THR A 44 -5.07 -19.46 -6.86
CA THR A 44 -5.87 -20.64 -6.47
C THR A 44 -7.07 -20.88 -7.39
N ASP A 45 -7.67 -22.06 -7.28
CA ASP A 45 -8.94 -22.43 -7.91
C ASP A 45 -8.94 -22.34 -9.44
N ASN A 46 -7.77 -22.60 -10.05
CA ASN A 46 -7.52 -22.48 -11.49
C ASN A 46 -7.97 -23.68 -12.35
N VAL A 47 -8.63 -24.68 -11.76
CA VAL A 47 -9.34 -25.76 -12.49
C VAL A 47 -10.76 -25.32 -12.83
N GLY A 48 -11.30 -25.83 -13.94
CA GLY A 48 -12.64 -25.47 -14.40
C GLY A 48 -13.75 -25.75 -13.39
N GLY A 49 -14.72 -24.84 -13.31
CA GLY A 49 -15.90 -24.94 -12.46
C GLY A 49 -15.63 -24.75 -10.96
N GLN A 50 -14.50 -24.18 -10.57
CA GLN A 50 -14.19 -23.87 -9.17
C GLN A 50 -14.52 -22.41 -8.81
N ALA A 51 -14.73 -22.16 -7.52
CA ALA A 51 -14.95 -20.85 -6.95
C ALA A 51 -13.98 -20.59 -5.80
N VAL A 52 -13.45 -19.37 -5.76
CA VAL A 52 -12.71 -18.82 -4.64
C VAL A 52 -13.40 -17.55 -4.15
N GLU A 53 -13.57 -17.45 -2.84
CA GLU A 53 -14.13 -16.27 -2.20
C GLU A 53 -13.33 -15.87 -0.96
N CYS A 54 -12.80 -14.64 -0.94
CA CYS A 54 -11.90 -14.19 0.12
C CYS A 54 -12.20 -12.78 0.61
N HIS A 55 -12.30 -12.64 1.92
CA HIS A 55 -12.68 -11.39 2.58
C HIS A 55 -11.64 -11.02 3.62
N TYR A 56 -11.14 -9.80 3.50
CA TYR A 56 -10.34 -9.15 4.53
C TYR A 56 -11.15 -8.08 5.25
N THR A 57 -11.08 -8.10 6.58
CA THR A 57 -11.41 -6.95 7.41
C THR A 57 -10.18 -6.58 8.22
N VAL A 58 -9.62 -5.42 7.92
CA VAL A 58 -8.43 -4.87 8.60
C VAL A 58 -8.88 -3.67 9.43
N THR A 59 -8.54 -3.66 10.71
CA THR A 59 -8.68 -2.49 11.57
C THR A 59 -7.32 -2.08 12.08
N ASN A 60 -6.79 -0.98 11.59
CA ASN A 60 -5.59 -0.35 12.10
C ASN A 60 -5.95 0.71 13.14
N ASN A 61 -5.20 0.80 14.23
CA ASN A 61 -5.36 1.83 15.25
C ASN A 61 -4.03 2.56 15.47
N ILE A 62 -4.06 3.88 15.39
CA ILE A 62 -2.94 4.78 15.64
C ILE A 62 -3.34 5.76 16.74
N ASN A 63 -2.76 5.60 17.92
CA ASN A 63 -3.05 6.42 19.10
C ASN A 63 -1.75 7.07 19.60
N GLY A 64 -1.34 8.15 18.93
CA GLY A 64 -0.04 8.78 19.17
C GLY A 64 1.10 7.84 18.76
N ALA A 65 1.94 7.42 19.71
CA ALA A 65 3.04 6.49 19.47
C ALA A 65 2.62 5.00 19.51
N GLN A 66 1.38 4.69 19.91
CA GLN A 66 0.90 3.32 20.00
C GLN A 66 0.18 2.92 18.71
N THR A 67 0.61 1.81 18.12
CA THR A 67 0.00 1.22 16.92
C THR A 67 -0.51 -0.18 17.21
N SER A 68 -1.62 -0.56 16.57
CA SER A 68 -2.09 -1.94 16.55
C SER A 68 -2.91 -2.21 15.30
N SER A 69 -3.04 -3.49 14.94
CA SER A 69 -3.97 -3.94 13.93
C SER A 69 -4.75 -5.17 14.40
N THR A 70 -5.97 -5.31 13.90
CA THR A 70 -6.77 -6.52 13.97
C THR A 70 -7.12 -6.91 12.54
N VAL A 71 -6.80 -8.14 12.16
CA VAL A 71 -7.05 -8.67 10.82
C VAL A 71 -7.98 -9.86 10.96
N THR A 72 -9.16 -9.78 10.36
CA THR A 72 -10.05 -10.92 10.18
C THR A 72 -10.02 -11.32 8.72
N ILE A 73 -9.81 -12.61 8.51
CA ILE A 73 -9.59 -13.20 7.20
C ILE A 73 -10.61 -14.32 7.05
N THR A 74 -11.42 -14.28 5.99
CA THR A 74 -12.31 -15.39 5.61
C THR A 74 -11.93 -15.88 4.23
N GLU A 75 -11.61 -17.16 4.10
CA GLU A 75 -11.27 -17.79 2.83
C GLU A 75 -12.17 -18.98 2.58
N CYS A 76 -12.76 -18.99 1.39
CA CYS A 76 -13.77 -19.92 0.97
C CYS A 76 -13.38 -20.54 -0.36
N HIS A 77 -13.53 -21.87 -0.46
CA HIS A 77 -13.29 -22.61 -1.69
C HIS A 77 -14.46 -23.53 -1.98
N GLY A 78 -14.77 -23.75 -3.26
CA GLY A 78 -15.85 -24.64 -3.65
C GLY A 78 -16.04 -24.77 -5.15
N ALA A 79 -17.21 -25.30 -5.53
CA ALA A 79 -17.64 -25.30 -6.93
C ALA A 79 -18.29 -23.96 -7.29
N ALA A 80 -18.09 -23.51 -8.53
CA ALA A 80 -18.78 -22.35 -9.08
C ALA A 80 -20.30 -22.54 -9.02
N ASN A 81 -21.02 -21.47 -8.68
CA ASN A 81 -22.48 -21.46 -8.51
C ASN A 81 -23.01 -22.35 -7.36
N ALA A 82 -22.16 -22.77 -6.44
CA ALA A 82 -22.53 -23.43 -5.20
C ALA A 82 -22.00 -22.66 -3.99
N ALA A 83 -22.56 -22.91 -2.81
CA ALA A 83 -22.03 -22.33 -1.57
C ALA A 83 -20.63 -22.92 -1.28
N PRO A 84 -19.58 -22.09 -1.17
CA PRO A 84 -18.25 -22.57 -0.88
C PRO A 84 -18.10 -22.93 0.62
N THR A 85 -17.05 -23.68 0.94
CA THR A 85 -16.67 -23.98 2.33
C THR A 85 -15.68 -22.94 2.82
N CYS A 86 -15.98 -22.28 3.93
CA CYS A 86 -15.21 -21.15 4.45
C CYS A 86 -14.45 -21.49 5.73
N THR A 87 -13.28 -20.87 5.89
CA THR A 87 -12.51 -20.81 7.13
C THR A 87 -12.28 -19.35 7.50
N THR A 88 -12.50 -19.00 8.77
CA THR A 88 -12.27 -17.64 9.27
C THR A 88 -11.21 -17.66 10.37
N VAL A 89 -10.25 -16.74 10.28
CA VAL A 89 -9.19 -16.54 11.26
C VAL A 89 -9.09 -15.06 11.62
N THR A 90 -8.92 -14.77 12.91
CA THR A 90 -8.68 -13.41 13.40
C THR A 90 -7.33 -13.36 14.10
N THR A 91 -6.51 -12.38 13.75
CA THR A 91 -5.22 -12.11 14.35
C THR A 91 -5.11 -10.65 14.80
N THR A 92 -4.30 -10.40 15.81
CA THR A 92 -4.01 -9.06 16.32
C THR A 92 -2.50 -8.85 16.35
N SER A 93 -2.04 -7.65 16.01
CA SER A 93 -0.63 -7.29 16.01
C SER A 93 -0.44 -5.87 16.55
N ASN A 94 0.78 -5.53 16.97
CA ASN A 94 1.18 -4.14 17.23
C ASN A 94 1.71 -3.44 15.96
N GLU A 95 1.79 -4.18 14.86
CA GLU A 95 2.18 -3.73 13.51
C GLU A 95 0.97 -3.22 12.75
N LEU A 96 1.15 -2.17 11.96
CA LEU A 96 0.09 -1.66 11.08
C LEU A 96 0.08 -2.44 9.77
N VAL A 97 -1.11 -2.75 9.26
CA VAL A 97 -1.26 -3.31 7.92
C VAL A 97 -1.14 -2.19 6.90
N THR A 98 -0.20 -2.31 5.97
CA THR A 98 0.05 -1.31 4.92
C THR A 98 -0.25 -1.83 3.51
N SER A 99 -0.42 -3.14 3.35
CA SER A 99 -0.80 -3.72 2.06
C SER A 99 -1.66 -4.96 2.20
N VAL A 100 -2.62 -5.10 1.28
CA VAL A 100 -3.47 -6.29 1.11
C VAL A 100 -3.39 -6.73 -0.34
N ASN A 101 -2.96 -7.96 -0.57
CA ASN A 101 -2.75 -8.53 -1.89
C ASN A 101 -3.55 -9.83 -2.05
N GLN A 102 -4.71 -9.81 -2.70
CA GLN A 102 -5.59 -10.99 -2.70
C GLN A 102 -6.19 -11.38 -4.03
N CYS A 103 -6.47 -12.67 -4.18
CA CYS A 103 -7.19 -13.22 -5.33
C CYS A 103 -6.56 -12.97 -6.70
N ASN A 104 -5.32 -12.51 -6.77
CA ASN A 104 -4.64 -12.28 -8.03
C ASN A 104 -4.32 -13.61 -8.70
N GLY A 105 -4.60 -13.72 -10.00
CA GLY A 105 -4.32 -14.91 -10.79
C GLY A 105 -5.19 -16.12 -10.43
N SER A 106 -6.38 -15.91 -9.88
CA SER A 106 -7.24 -16.98 -9.36
C SER A 106 -8.45 -17.26 -10.25
N GLY A 107 -9.06 -18.44 -10.10
CA GLY A 107 -10.29 -18.81 -10.82
C GLY A 107 -10.14 -18.87 -12.35
N ASN A 108 -8.92 -19.08 -12.87
CA ASN A 108 -8.64 -19.06 -14.32
C ASN A 108 -9.10 -20.33 -15.07
N GLY A 109 -9.70 -21.28 -14.39
CA GLY A 109 -10.38 -22.41 -15.03
C GLY A 109 -11.65 -21.98 -15.76
N GLY A 110 -12.06 -22.73 -16.79
CA GLY A 110 -13.33 -22.47 -17.48
C GLY A 110 -14.51 -22.51 -16.51
N GLY A 111 -15.38 -21.50 -16.55
CA GLY A 111 -16.51 -21.34 -15.64
C GLY A 111 -16.12 -21.03 -14.19
N GLY A 112 -14.90 -20.53 -13.95
CA GLY A 112 -14.45 -20.16 -12.61
C GLY A 112 -15.13 -18.92 -12.05
N THR A 113 -15.24 -18.84 -10.72
CA THR A 113 -15.77 -17.66 -10.01
C THR A 113 -14.76 -17.14 -9.00
N VAL A 114 -14.52 -15.83 -9.03
CA VAL A 114 -13.65 -15.13 -8.07
C VAL A 114 -14.47 -14.03 -7.40
N THR A 115 -14.62 -14.08 -6.08
CA THR A 115 -15.33 -13.07 -5.30
C THR A 115 -14.47 -12.59 -4.15
N CYS A 116 -13.96 -11.35 -4.18
CA CYS A 116 -13.07 -10.90 -3.12
C CYS A 116 -13.42 -9.50 -2.59
N SER A 117 -13.31 -9.31 -1.27
CA SER A 117 -13.52 -8.00 -0.65
C SER A 117 -12.40 -7.63 0.31
N VAL A 118 -12.05 -6.35 0.32
CA VAL A 118 -11.17 -5.77 1.33
C VAL A 118 -11.87 -4.60 1.99
N ASP A 119 -12.05 -4.69 3.29
CA ASP A 119 -12.53 -3.62 4.14
C ASP A 119 -11.41 -3.20 5.08
N VAL A 120 -10.87 -1.99 4.89
CA VAL A 120 -9.84 -1.41 5.77
C VAL A 120 -10.45 -0.26 6.55
N ILE A 121 -10.24 -0.27 7.86
CA ILE A 121 -10.63 0.80 8.78
C ILE A 121 -9.37 1.26 9.50
N ASN A 122 -9.00 2.52 9.33
CA ASN A 122 -7.90 3.15 10.05
C ASN A 122 -8.48 4.11 11.09
N ASN A 123 -8.32 3.79 12.37
CA ASN A 123 -8.67 4.69 13.48
C ASN A 123 -7.43 5.48 13.88
N ILE A 124 -7.48 6.80 13.66
CA ILE A 124 -6.31 7.67 13.85
C ILE A 124 -6.66 8.78 14.84
N THR A 125 -5.91 8.82 15.95
CA THR A 125 -5.97 9.94 16.90
C THR A 125 -4.92 10.98 16.53
N GLY A 126 -5.36 12.20 16.23
CA GLY A 126 -4.46 13.32 15.92
C GLY A 126 -5.10 14.36 15.00
N THR A 127 -4.25 15.15 14.36
CA THR A 127 -4.64 16.13 13.34
C THR A 127 -4.11 15.69 11.99
N VAL A 128 -4.90 14.92 11.26
CA VAL A 128 -4.61 14.50 9.88
C VAL A 128 -5.82 14.78 9.00
N THR A 129 -5.57 15.06 7.73
CA THR A 129 -6.63 15.29 6.74
C THR A 129 -6.63 14.12 5.77
N PRO A 130 -7.68 13.29 5.73
CA PRO A 130 -7.82 12.24 4.73
C PRO A 130 -7.94 12.83 3.33
N THR A 131 -7.34 12.15 2.36
CA THR A 131 -7.50 12.45 0.93
C THR A 131 -8.22 11.30 0.26
N PRO A 132 -8.99 11.53 -0.82
CA PRO A 132 -9.60 10.44 -1.57
C PRO A 132 -8.58 9.40 -2.03
N ALA A 133 -8.95 8.12 -1.93
CA ALA A 133 -8.16 7.03 -2.47
C ALA A 133 -8.09 7.12 -4.00
N THR A 134 -6.93 6.78 -4.57
CA THR A 134 -6.76 6.63 -6.01
C THR A 134 -7.00 5.18 -6.42
N VAL A 135 -7.64 5.00 -7.58
CA VAL A 135 -8.10 3.68 -8.04
C VAL A 135 -7.56 3.41 -9.44
N ASN A 136 -6.94 2.26 -9.65
CA ASN A 136 -6.48 1.74 -10.93
C ASN A 136 -7.14 0.39 -11.19
N GLN A 137 -8.16 0.38 -12.06
CA GLN A 137 -8.95 -0.83 -12.25
C GLN A 137 -9.44 -1.04 -13.65
N CYS A 138 -9.63 -2.32 -13.96
CA CYS A 138 -10.21 -2.80 -15.21
C CYS A 138 -9.46 -2.40 -16.47
N ASN A 139 -8.15 -2.19 -16.37
CA ASN A 139 -7.30 -2.09 -17.55
C ASN A 139 -7.32 -3.43 -18.28
N THR A 140 -7.62 -3.41 -19.58
CA THR A 140 -7.59 -4.62 -20.43
C THR A 140 -8.47 -5.75 -19.87
N ALA A 141 -9.53 -5.39 -19.14
CA ALA A 141 -10.43 -6.35 -18.50
C ALA A 141 -11.64 -6.63 -19.38
N GLY A 142 -12.12 -7.88 -19.35
CA GLY A 142 -13.31 -8.29 -20.07
C GLY A 142 -13.18 -8.15 -21.59
N GLU A 143 -11.98 -8.23 -22.17
CA GLU A 143 -11.75 -8.11 -23.62
C GLU A 143 -12.10 -9.36 -24.41
N GLY A 144 -12.31 -10.50 -23.73
CA GLY A 144 -12.73 -11.76 -24.36
C GLY A 144 -14.04 -11.67 -25.14
N GLY A 145 -14.27 -12.64 -26.04
CA GLY A 145 -15.48 -12.69 -26.87
C GLY A 145 -16.79 -12.79 -26.07
N GLY A 146 -17.88 -12.20 -26.58
CA GLY A 146 -19.22 -12.25 -25.95
C GLY A 146 -20.03 -10.97 -26.18
N THR A 147 -21.26 -10.93 -25.67
CA THR A 147 -22.13 -9.74 -25.72
C THR A 147 -21.78 -8.76 -24.60
N ALA A 148 -21.53 -7.50 -24.97
CA ALA A 148 -21.27 -6.39 -24.05
C ALA A 148 -22.51 -5.99 -23.22
N PRO A 149 -22.36 -5.32 -22.05
CA PRO A 149 -21.11 -4.83 -21.43
C PRO A 149 -20.44 -5.86 -20.53
N THR A 150 -19.20 -6.22 -20.88
CA THR A 150 -18.44 -7.30 -20.24
C THR A 150 -17.76 -6.88 -18.93
N THR A 151 -17.70 -5.58 -18.66
CA THR A 151 -17.08 -4.95 -17.48
C THR A 151 -18.03 -3.96 -16.80
N ALA A 152 -17.99 -3.91 -15.47
CA ALA A 152 -18.72 -2.98 -14.63
C ALA A 152 -17.79 -2.49 -13.51
N CYS A 153 -17.15 -1.34 -13.74
CA CYS A 153 -16.13 -0.82 -12.84
C CYS A 153 -16.53 0.54 -12.29
N ASP A 154 -16.36 0.72 -10.99
CA ASP A 154 -16.76 1.94 -10.27
C ASP A 154 -15.70 2.24 -9.19
N PRO A 155 -15.03 3.41 -9.19
CA PRO A 155 -15.17 4.52 -10.14
C PRO A 155 -14.66 4.20 -11.55
N PHE A 156 -15.28 4.83 -12.55
CA PHE A 156 -14.79 4.85 -13.94
C PHE A 156 -15.00 6.26 -14.55
N PRO A 157 -14.01 6.83 -15.29
CA PRO A 157 -12.68 6.28 -15.56
C PRO A 157 -11.79 6.24 -14.31
N ALA A 158 -10.96 5.21 -14.20
CA ALA A 158 -10.00 5.04 -13.12
C ALA A 158 -8.68 5.78 -13.41
N THR A 159 -7.88 6.05 -12.38
CA THR A 159 -6.48 6.50 -12.52
C THR A 159 -5.61 5.36 -13.07
N THR A 160 -4.63 5.63 -13.92
CA THR A 160 -3.89 4.56 -14.64
C THR A 160 -2.53 4.22 -14.06
N SER A 161 -2.03 4.94 -13.04
CA SER A 161 -0.76 4.62 -12.38
C SER A 161 -0.70 5.15 -10.94
N GLY A 162 0.11 4.50 -10.09
CA GLY A 162 0.39 4.93 -8.72
C GLY A 162 -0.82 4.91 -7.77
N ALA A 163 -1.80 4.04 -8.01
CA ALA A 163 -3.05 4.02 -7.26
C ALA A 163 -2.95 3.30 -5.91
N THR A 164 -3.68 3.79 -4.90
CA THR A 164 -3.84 3.10 -3.60
C THR A 164 -4.61 1.79 -3.74
N VAL A 165 -5.55 1.72 -4.68
CA VAL A 165 -6.30 0.49 -5.00
C VAL A 165 -6.00 0.11 -6.44
N THR A 166 -5.45 -1.09 -6.66
CA THR A 166 -5.24 -1.69 -7.98
C THR A 166 -6.05 -2.97 -8.07
N GLN A 167 -7.06 -3.02 -8.94
CA GLN A 167 -7.92 -4.21 -9.00
C GLN A 167 -8.45 -4.59 -10.38
N CYS A 168 -8.59 -5.88 -10.60
CA CYS A 168 -9.23 -6.47 -11.77
C CYS A 168 -8.62 -6.09 -13.13
N ASN A 169 -7.38 -5.62 -13.15
CA ASN A 169 -6.65 -5.46 -14.39
C ASN A 169 -6.45 -6.85 -15.03
N ASP A 170 -6.51 -6.92 -16.36
CA ASP A 170 -6.29 -8.14 -17.15
C ASP A 170 -7.19 -9.34 -16.76
N SER A 171 -8.40 -9.05 -16.27
CA SER A 171 -9.32 -10.05 -15.71
C SER A 171 -10.51 -10.35 -16.62
N GLY A 172 -11.08 -11.55 -16.53
CA GLY A 172 -12.31 -11.93 -17.26
C GLY A 172 -12.15 -12.01 -18.78
N ASN A 173 -10.95 -12.31 -19.28
CA ASN A 173 -10.62 -12.28 -20.71
C ASN A 173 -10.98 -13.56 -21.48
N GLY A 174 -11.49 -14.61 -20.82
CA GLY A 174 -11.89 -15.86 -21.47
C GLY A 174 -13.18 -15.82 -22.29
N GLY A 175 -13.98 -14.75 -22.15
CA GLY A 175 -15.26 -14.59 -22.85
C GLY A 175 -16.42 -15.41 -22.28
N GLY A 176 -17.56 -15.48 -22.98
CA GLY A 176 -18.65 -16.43 -22.68
C GLY A 176 -19.73 -15.99 -21.69
N GLY A 177 -19.75 -14.72 -21.25
CA GLY A 177 -20.78 -14.16 -20.37
C GLY A 177 -21.05 -12.67 -20.62
N THR A 178 -22.22 -12.18 -20.19
CA THR A 178 -22.65 -10.79 -20.37
C THR A 178 -21.92 -9.83 -19.43
N THR A 179 -21.76 -10.13 -18.14
CA THR A 179 -20.94 -9.33 -17.19
C THR A 179 -19.93 -10.25 -16.53
N ARG A 180 -18.64 -10.03 -16.80
CA ARG A 180 -17.56 -10.93 -16.37
C ARG A 180 -16.67 -10.32 -15.31
N VAL A 181 -16.52 -9.00 -15.32
CA VAL A 181 -15.70 -8.28 -14.34
C VAL A 181 -16.56 -7.21 -13.70
N LYS A 182 -16.75 -7.31 -12.39
CA LYS A 182 -17.41 -6.29 -11.58
C LYS A 182 -16.47 -5.85 -10.47
N CYS A 183 -15.99 -4.61 -10.54
CA CYS A 183 -15.00 -4.13 -9.58
C CYS A 183 -15.41 -2.77 -9.03
N THR A 184 -15.59 -2.72 -7.72
CA THR A 184 -16.11 -1.54 -7.03
C THR A 184 -15.12 -1.09 -5.97
N VAL A 185 -14.84 0.20 -5.91
CA VAL A 185 -14.20 0.85 -4.77
C VAL A 185 -15.24 1.79 -4.18
N ASP A 186 -15.46 1.70 -2.87
CA ASP A 186 -16.40 2.58 -2.18
C ASP A 186 -16.01 4.05 -2.43
N SER A 187 -16.96 4.87 -2.86
CA SER A 187 -16.74 6.29 -3.18
C SER A 187 -16.26 7.13 -2.00
N GLY A 188 -16.50 6.67 -0.77
CA GLY A 188 -16.00 7.27 0.46
C GLY A 188 -14.60 6.83 0.84
N SER A 189 -13.91 6.02 0.00
CA SER A 189 -12.58 5.51 0.32
C SER A 189 -11.54 6.64 0.42
N THR A 190 -10.79 6.66 1.51
CA THR A 190 -9.74 7.65 1.79
C THR A 190 -8.40 7.01 2.12
N THR A 191 -7.35 7.82 2.09
CA THR A 191 -6.02 7.52 2.61
C THR A 191 -5.50 8.71 3.40
N THR A 192 -4.54 8.48 4.31
CA THR A 192 -3.87 9.56 5.06
C THR A 192 -2.37 9.56 4.81
N SER A 193 -1.70 10.65 5.16
CA SER A 193 -0.24 10.74 5.13
C SER A 193 0.45 9.96 6.25
N VAL A 194 -0.27 9.60 7.32
CA VAL A 194 0.27 8.85 8.46
C VAL A 194 0.18 7.34 8.26
N LEU A 195 -0.80 6.88 7.48
CA LEU A 195 -0.95 5.49 7.10
C LEU A 195 -1.55 5.40 5.71
N THR A 196 -0.72 4.91 4.79
CA THR A 196 -1.14 4.53 3.44
C THR A 196 -1.34 3.03 3.41
N VAL A 197 -2.56 2.58 3.16
CA VAL A 197 -2.86 1.17 2.90
C VAL A 197 -3.09 0.97 1.42
N THR A 198 -2.35 0.04 0.83
CA THR A 198 -2.48 -0.33 -0.58
C THR A 198 -3.28 -1.62 -0.72
N VAL A 199 -4.16 -1.68 -1.71
CA VAL A 199 -4.95 -2.88 -2.02
C VAL A 199 -4.63 -3.29 -3.45
N ASN A 200 -4.23 -4.54 -3.63
CA ASN A 200 -3.95 -5.13 -4.93
C ASN A 200 -4.73 -6.44 -5.09
N GLN A 201 -5.86 -6.41 -5.79
CA GLN A 201 -6.72 -7.59 -5.81
C GLN A 201 -7.31 -7.97 -7.16
N CYS A 202 -7.51 -9.28 -7.32
CA CYS A 202 -8.19 -9.88 -8.46
C CYS A 202 -7.58 -9.59 -9.82
N ASN A 203 -6.35 -9.08 -9.90
CA ASN A 203 -5.68 -8.84 -11.17
C ASN A 203 -5.34 -10.19 -11.84
N GLY A 204 -5.52 -10.27 -13.15
CA GLY A 204 -5.28 -11.49 -13.93
C GLY A 204 -6.20 -12.66 -13.60
N SER A 205 -7.43 -12.40 -13.13
CA SER A 205 -8.31 -13.45 -12.57
C SER A 205 -9.49 -13.78 -13.48
N GLY A 206 -10.08 -14.97 -13.28
CA GLY A 206 -11.28 -15.40 -14.01
C GLY A 206 -11.11 -15.46 -15.53
N ASN A 207 -9.91 -15.73 -16.03
CA ASN A 207 -9.59 -15.70 -17.46
C ASN A 207 -10.02 -16.95 -18.25
N GLY A 208 -10.59 -17.95 -17.59
CA GLY A 208 -11.22 -19.08 -18.27
C GLY A 208 -12.53 -18.67 -18.95
N GLY A 209 -12.92 -19.37 -20.02
CA GLY A 209 -14.20 -19.12 -20.70
C GLY A 209 -15.38 -19.31 -19.75
N GLY A 210 -16.31 -18.34 -19.72
CA GLY A 210 -17.42 -18.29 -18.76
C GLY A 210 -17.03 -17.87 -17.34
N GLY A 211 -15.77 -17.46 -17.13
CA GLY A 211 -15.27 -16.99 -15.84
C GLY A 211 -15.88 -15.67 -15.40
N THR A 212 -15.98 -15.48 -14.08
CA THR A 212 -16.52 -14.27 -13.45
C THR A 212 -15.61 -13.79 -12.32
N VAL A 213 -15.50 -12.46 -12.21
CA VAL A 213 -14.68 -11.76 -11.21
C VAL A 213 -15.54 -10.66 -10.59
N THR A 214 -15.69 -10.70 -9.27
CA THR A 214 -16.36 -9.67 -8.49
C THR A 214 -15.47 -9.23 -7.34
N CYS A 215 -14.99 -7.98 -7.38
CA CYS A 215 -14.09 -7.49 -6.34
C CYS A 215 -14.53 -6.15 -5.77
N SER A 216 -14.41 -5.99 -4.46
CA SER A 216 -14.85 -4.79 -3.75
C SER A 216 -13.78 -4.31 -2.77
N THR A 217 -13.62 -3.00 -2.65
CA THR A 217 -12.69 -2.39 -1.71
C THR A 217 -13.34 -1.22 -0.99
N SER A 218 -13.11 -1.11 0.31
CA SER A 218 -13.40 0.08 1.11
C SER A 218 -12.20 0.45 1.98
N LEU A 219 -11.81 1.72 1.96
CA LEU A 219 -10.74 2.27 2.82
C LEU A 219 -11.32 3.42 3.65
N THR A 220 -11.55 3.20 4.94
CA THR A 220 -12.18 4.21 5.81
C THR A 220 -11.17 4.75 6.82
N ASP A 221 -10.95 6.06 6.83
CA ASP A 221 -10.16 6.73 7.86
C ASP A 221 -11.06 7.44 8.89
N ASN A 222 -11.08 6.94 10.11
CA ASN A 222 -11.76 7.56 11.25
C ASN A 222 -10.77 8.45 12.01
N ILE A 223 -10.91 9.77 11.86
CA ILE A 223 -10.00 10.73 12.52
C ILE A 223 -10.66 11.28 13.77
N THR A 224 -10.02 11.08 14.93
CA THR A 224 -10.42 11.67 16.21
C THR A 224 -9.38 12.68 16.68
N ALA A 225 -9.83 13.82 17.21
CA ALA A 225 -8.92 14.83 17.75
C ALA A 225 -8.06 14.25 18.87
N GLY A 226 -6.76 14.53 18.82
CA GLY A 226 -5.84 14.20 19.92
C GLY A 226 -6.09 15.06 21.16
N PRO A 227 -5.48 14.70 22.32
CA PRO A 227 -5.53 15.54 23.50
C PRO A 227 -4.97 16.92 23.16
N SER A 228 -5.74 17.97 23.48
CA SER A 228 -5.27 19.35 23.33
C SER A 228 -3.99 19.52 24.15
N PRO A 229 -2.92 20.12 23.60
CA PRO A 229 -1.74 20.42 24.40
C PRO A 229 -2.19 21.27 25.58
N SER A 230 -1.90 20.82 26.80
CA SER A 230 -2.10 21.64 27.99
C SER A 230 -1.45 23.00 27.73
N PRO A 231 -2.13 24.14 27.97
CA PRO A 231 -1.53 25.44 27.73
C PRO A 231 -0.19 25.48 28.45
N THR A 232 0.88 25.73 27.70
CA THR A 232 2.18 26.00 28.29
C THR A 232 1.97 27.13 29.29
N PRO A 233 2.35 26.95 30.58
CA PRO A 233 2.19 28.03 31.55
C PRO A 233 2.85 29.28 30.97
N SER A 234 2.04 30.32 30.79
CA SER A 234 2.52 31.62 30.35
C SER A 234 3.63 32.01 31.32
N ALA A 235 4.84 32.25 30.81
CA ALA A 235 5.95 32.68 31.65
C ALA A 235 5.47 33.93 32.39
N THR A 236 5.43 33.84 33.73
CA THR A 236 5.16 35.00 34.59
C THR A 236 6.06 36.14 34.10
N PRO A 237 5.51 37.34 33.83
CA PRO A 237 6.32 38.45 33.33
C PRO A 237 7.53 38.64 34.24
N SER A 238 8.71 38.43 33.66
CA SER A 238 9.97 38.69 34.36
C SER A 238 9.95 40.15 34.80
N ALA A 239 10.14 40.39 36.10
CA ALA A 239 10.19 41.73 36.65
C ALA A 239 11.18 42.58 35.83
N THR A 240 10.72 43.73 35.36
CA THR A 240 11.54 44.71 34.66
C THR A 240 12.80 44.97 35.48
N PRO A 241 14.02 44.75 34.93
CA PRO A 241 15.25 45.09 35.61
C PRO A 241 15.23 46.56 36.04
N PRO A 242 15.71 46.91 37.25
CA PRO A 242 15.79 48.31 37.66
C PRO A 242 16.61 49.10 36.64
N ALA A 243 16.13 50.30 36.34
CA ALA A 243 16.74 51.21 35.37
C ALA A 243 18.25 51.40 35.68
N PRO A 244 19.13 51.35 34.65
CA PRO A 244 20.55 51.57 34.87
C PRO A 244 20.79 52.98 35.42
N THR A 245 21.53 53.05 36.53
CA THR A 245 22.03 54.30 37.10
C THR A 245 22.84 55.06 36.04
N PRO A 246 22.62 56.37 35.84
CA PRO A 246 23.36 57.14 34.84
C PRO A 246 24.86 57.08 35.12
N THR A 247 25.60 56.51 34.17
CA THR A 247 27.06 56.50 34.18
C THR A 247 27.55 57.88 33.73
N ALA A 248 28.47 58.46 34.50
CA ALA A 248 29.04 59.78 34.21
C ALA A 248 29.74 59.80 32.83
N THR A 249 29.44 60.84 32.06
CA THR A 249 30.06 61.14 30.76
C THR A 249 31.58 61.25 30.88
N PRO A 250 32.37 60.47 30.12
CA PRO A 250 33.82 60.65 30.11
C PRO A 250 34.19 61.99 29.46
N THR A 251 35.02 62.76 30.16
CA THR A 251 35.68 63.98 29.67
C THR A 251 36.55 63.64 28.46
N ALA A 252 36.39 64.40 27.38
CA ALA A 252 37.15 64.22 26.15
C ALA A 252 38.66 64.46 26.36
N THR A 253 39.47 63.47 25.97
CA THR A 253 40.93 63.60 25.86
C THR A 253 41.27 64.44 24.61
N PRO A 254 42.23 65.39 24.68
CA PRO A 254 42.64 66.21 23.55
C PRO A 254 43.25 65.38 22.40
N PRO A 255 43.15 65.84 21.14
CA PRO A 255 43.70 65.14 19.99
C PRO A 255 45.24 65.23 19.95
N ASP A 256 45.87 64.10 19.62
CA ASP A 256 47.32 64.00 19.39
C ASP A 256 47.75 64.71 18.09
N PRO A 257 48.99 65.24 18.04
CA PRO A 257 49.55 65.91 16.87
C PRO A 257 49.88 64.92 15.72
N PRO A 258 49.93 65.41 14.46
CA PRO A 258 50.16 64.56 13.29
C PRO A 258 51.61 64.05 13.21
N ASP A 259 51.76 62.74 13.00
CA ASP A 259 53.04 62.05 12.84
C ASP A 259 53.59 62.21 11.39
N PRO A 260 54.87 62.56 11.20
CA PRO A 260 55.50 62.70 9.88
C PRO A 260 55.68 61.40 9.09
N SER A 261 55.45 61.54 7.78
CA SER A 261 55.81 60.61 6.70
C SER A 261 57.30 60.27 6.65
N PRO A 262 57.66 59.00 6.36
CA PRO A 262 58.85 58.73 5.57
C PRO A 262 58.67 57.67 4.46
N THR A 263 58.94 58.15 3.23
CA THR A 263 59.90 57.67 2.22
C THR A 263 59.81 56.25 1.60
N PRO A 264 59.83 56.13 0.24
CA PRO A 264 59.80 54.85 -0.50
C PRO A 264 61.19 54.20 -0.72
N GLY A 265 61.23 52.86 -0.82
CA GLY A 265 62.40 52.08 -1.25
C GLY A 265 62.05 50.65 -1.73
N PRO A 266 62.92 49.99 -2.53
CA PRO A 266 62.51 49.30 -3.77
C PRO A 266 62.72 47.77 -3.82
N GLY A 267 62.03 47.09 -4.77
CA GLY A 267 62.66 46.11 -5.66
C GLY A 267 62.34 44.60 -5.52
N ASN A 268 61.68 44.09 -6.57
CA ASN A 268 61.94 42.86 -7.35
C ASN A 268 61.67 41.42 -6.86
N GLY A 269 61.04 40.67 -7.79
CA GLY A 269 61.21 39.23 -8.07
C GLY A 269 59.99 38.39 -7.71
N GLY A 270 59.32 37.61 -8.55
CA GLY A 270 59.57 37.13 -9.91
C GLY A 270 58.94 35.73 -10.04
N GLY A 271 58.23 35.45 -11.14
CA GLY A 271 58.06 34.09 -11.67
C GLY A 271 56.65 33.44 -11.59
N PRO A 272 55.99 33.18 -12.73
CA PRO A 272 54.83 32.30 -12.88
C PRO A 272 55.24 30.89 -13.34
N GLY A 273 54.51 29.85 -12.90
CA GLY A 273 54.75 28.45 -13.25
C GLY A 273 53.43 27.66 -13.41
N ASN A 274 53.47 26.70 -14.32
CA ASN A 274 52.40 26.26 -15.23
C ASN A 274 52.17 24.73 -15.12
N GLY A 275 51.05 24.23 -15.67
CA GLY A 275 50.81 22.80 -16.00
C GLY A 275 49.87 22.08 -15.02
N GLY A 276 48.72 21.52 -15.42
CA GLY A 276 48.48 20.44 -16.40
C GLY A 276 47.99 19.22 -15.60
N GLY A 277 47.08 18.33 -15.97
CA GLY A 277 46.41 17.90 -17.20
C GLY A 277 45.96 16.43 -16.96
N GLY A 278 44.94 15.94 -17.66
CA GLY A 278 44.50 14.52 -17.68
C GLY A 278 43.02 14.38 -17.28
N ASN A 279 42.03 14.08 -18.13
CA ASN A 279 41.86 13.26 -19.33
C ASN A 279 41.70 11.74 -19.10
N GLY A 280 40.64 11.18 -19.69
CA GLY A 280 40.35 9.74 -19.90
C GLY A 280 39.39 9.16 -18.86
N GLY A 281 38.33 8.42 -19.17
CA GLY A 281 37.76 7.80 -20.38
C GLY A 281 36.51 7.03 -19.91
N GLY A 282 35.42 6.89 -20.66
CA GLY A 282 35.34 6.05 -21.84
C GLY A 282 34.82 4.65 -21.45
N GLY A 283 33.56 4.35 -21.78
CA GLY A 283 32.96 3.02 -21.59
C GLY A 283 31.59 2.93 -22.26
N ASN A 284 31.54 2.18 -23.36
CA ASN A 284 30.51 2.14 -24.41
C ASN A 284 29.86 0.74 -24.46
N GLY A 285 28.71 0.64 -25.13
CA GLY A 285 28.10 -0.62 -25.60
C GLY A 285 26.85 -1.03 -24.81
N GLY A 286 25.72 -1.41 -25.39
CA GLY A 286 25.32 -1.84 -26.74
C GLY A 286 24.02 -2.63 -26.51
N GLY A 287 22.91 -2.37 -27.20
CA GLY A 287 22.61 -2.87 -28.54
C GLY A 287 21.84 -4.21 -28.46
N GLY A 288 20.62 -4.26 -29.01
CA GLY A 288 19.88 -5.52 -29.14
C GLY A 288 18.42 -5.32 -29.55
N ASN A 289 18.02 -5.97 -30.64
CA ASN A 289 16.93 -5.63 -31.54
C ASN A 289 15.82 -6.69 -31.52
N GLY A 290 14.59 -6.29 -31.87
CA GLY A 290 13.66 -7.05 -32.71
C GLY A 290 12.86 -8.23 -32.11
N GLY A 291 11.56 -8.24 -32.41
CA GLY A 291 10.70 -9.41 -32.28
C GLY A 291 9.26 -9.10 -32.68
N ALA A 292 8.99 -9.10 -33.99
CA ALA A 292 7.63 -9.23 -34.53
C ALA A 292 7.27 -10.72 -34.63
N GLY A 293 6.04 -11.05 -34.25
CA GLY A 293 5.39 -12.35 -34.40
C GLY A 293 3.91 -12.18 -34.13
#